data_AF-R7S1Q4-F1
#
_entry.id   AF-R7S1Q4-F1
#
_cell.length_a   1.000
_cell.length_b   1.000
_cell.length_c   1.000
_cell.angle_alpha   90.00
_cell.angle_beta   90.00
_cell.angle_gamma   90.00
#
_symmetry.space_group_name_H-M   'P 1'
#
loop_
_entity.id
_entity.type
_entity.pdbx_description
1 polymer ?
#
loop_
_entity_poly.entity_id
_entity_poly.type
_entity_poly.pdbx_seq_one_letter_code
_entity_poly.pdbx_strand_id
1 'polypeptide(L)'
;MQFRVHDYGLENCSIQSVIPAMDRMGDKTFTSARTTSMVEVWHLVDDELEPMTLSWNQRPARRSLFARLNITVGQRGTTPFFPCRTAELQTFEFACELGASEDDCWIDFVQDRGSPLLAIQMFQHAGFAS
;
A
#
# COMPACT_ATOMS: atom_id res chain seq x y z
N MET A 1 2.79 -6.67 -0.61
CA MET A 1 1.31 -6.68 -0.67
C MET A 1 0.88 -7.00 -2.09
N GLN A 2 -0.28 -7.64 -2.25
CA GLN A 2 -0.77 -8.10 -3.54
C GLN A 2 -2.26 -7.78 -3.66
N PHE A 3 -2.67 -7.27 -4.82
CA PHE A 3 -4.04 -6.87 -5.12
C PHE A 3 -4.48 -7.49 -6.44
N ARG A 4 -5.66 -8.13 -6.45
CA ARG A 4 -6.25 -8.66 -7.67
C ARG A 4 -7.21 -7.64 -8.24
N VAL A 5 -7.01 -7.27 -9.50
CA VAL A 5 -7.93 -6.39 -10.24
C VAL A 5 -9.19 -7.18 -10.57
N HIS A 6 -10.34 -6.58 -10.33
CA HIS A 6 -11.64 -7.20 -10.62
C HIS A 6 -12.22 -6.65 -11.93
N ASP A 7 -12.98 -7.47 -12.64
CA ASP A 7 -13.54 -7.09 -13.93
C ASP A 7 -14.77 -6.20 -13.80
N TYR A 8 -14.56 -4.88 -13.89
CA TYR A 8 -15.63 -3.89 -13.84
C TYR A 8 -15.49 -2.80 -14.90
N GLY A 9 -14.59 -2.96 -15.88
CA GLY A 9 -14.22 -1.87 -16.81
C GLY A 9 -13.51 -0.69 -16.13
N LEU A 10 -12.89 -0.95 -14.97
CA LEU A 10 -12.18 0.03 -14.15
C LEU A 10 -10.67 -0.18 -14.28
N GLU A 11 -10.11 0.22 -15.43
CA GLU A 11 -8.73 -0.10 -15.82
C GLU A 11 -7.68 0.92 -15.31
N ASN A 12 -8.06 1.77 -14.37
CA ASN A 12 -7.18 2.77 -13.77
C ASN A 12 -7.18 2.61 -12.25
N CYS A 13 -6.02 2.43 -11.64
CA CYS A 13 -5.89 2.11 -10.21
C CYS A 13 -5.12 3.17 -9.43
N SER A 14 -5.33 3.23 -8.12
CA SER A 14 -4.44 3.92 -7.18
C SER A 14 -4.34 3.18 -5.86
N ILE A 15 -3.20 3.29 -5.18
CA ILE A 15 -3.03 2.78 -3.82
C ILE A 15 -3.32 3.91 -2.84
N GLN A 16 -4.09 3.62 -1.80
CA GLN A 16 -4.40 4.55 -0.74
C GLN A 16 -4.05 4.00 0.62
N SER A 17 -3.46 4.85 1.45
CA SER A 17 -3.41 4.67 2.90
C SER A 17 -4.61 5.36 3.53
N VAL A 18 -5.27 4.68 4.46
CA VAL A 18 -6.39 5.23 5.23
C VAL A 18 -6.06 5.06 6.70
N ILE A 19 -5.58 6.14 7.30
CA ILE A 19 -5.31 6.23 8.73
C ILE A 19 -6.23 7.31 9.31
N PRO A 20 -7.27 6.94 10.09
CA PRO A 20 -8.16 7.91 10.73
C PRO A 20 -7.41 8.83 11.71
N ALA A 21 -8.07 9.87 12.18
CA ALA A 21 -7.56 10.63 13.33
C ALA A 21 -7.62 9.75 14.60
N MET A 22 -6.73 9.99 15.57
CA MET A 22 -6.59 9.13 16.76
C MET A 22 -7.91 8.99 17.54
N ASP A 23 -8.70 10.05 17.64
CA ASP A 23 -10.01 10.08 18.29
C ASP A 23 -11.10 9.26 17.55
N ARG A 24 -10.83 8.87 16.30
CA ARG A 24 -11.73 8.09 15.43
C ARG A 24 -11.29 6.63 15.29
N MET A 25 -10.17 6.23 15.88
CA MET A 25 -9.65 4.85 15.78
C MET A 25 -10.36 3.86 16.72
N GLY A 26 -10.98 4.35 17.80
CA GLY A 26 -11.57 3.49 18.83
C GLY A 26 -10.50 2.63 19.51
N ASP A 27 -10.76 1.33 19.64
CA ASP A 27 -9.84 0.36 20.28
C ASP A 27 -8.75 -0.16 19.33
N LYS A 28 -8.63 0.39 18.12
CA LYS A 28 -7.64 -0.08 17.13
C LYS A 28 -6.28 0.55 17.40
N THR A 29 -5.25 -0.31 17.42
CA THR A 29 -3.87 0.13 17.60
C THR A 29 -3.25 0.57 16.28
N PHE A 30 -2.71 1.79 16.29
CA PHE A 30 -1.82 2.32 15.26
C PHE A 30 -0.59 2.91 15.96
N THR A 31 0.58 2.53 15.51
CA THR A 31 1.85 3.02 16.03
C THR A 31 2.77 3.37 14.87
N SER A 32 3.53 4.46 14.99
CA SER A 32 4.44 4.91 13.95
C SER A 32 5.61 5.70 14.51
N ALA A 33 6.69 5.79 13.75
CA ALA A 33 7.85 6.61 14.08
C ALA A 33 7.47 8.10 14.26
N ARG A 34 6.58 8.60 13.39
CA ARG A 34 6.20 10.00 13.29
C ARG A 34 4.72 10.12 12.93
N THR A 35 4.13 11.31 13.12
CA THR A 35 2.75 11.61 12.70
C THR A 35 2.54 11.39 11.19
N THR A 36 3.59 11.68 10.42
CA THR A 36 3.68 11.40 8.99
C THR A 36 4.93 10.57 8.74
N SER A 37 4.75 9.41 8.14
CA SER A 37 5.84 8.53 7.69
C SER A 37 5.76 8.41 6.16
N MET A 38 6.86 8.71 5.49
CA MET A 38 6.98 8.53 4.05
C MET A 38 7.51 7.14 3.77
N VAL A 39 6.80 6.39 2.93
CA VAL A 39 7.23 5.07 2.47
C VAL A 39 7.38 5.06 0.96
N GLU A 40 8.40 4.38 0.47
CA GLU A 40 8.55 4.08 -0.92
C GLU A 40 7.72 2.84 -1.28
N VAL A 41 6.98 2.93 -2.37
CA VAL A 41 6.23 1.83 -2.94
C VAL A 41 6.97 1.38 -4.20
N TRP A 42 7.30 0.10 -4.28
CA TRP A 42 8.09 -0.49 -5.35
C TRP A 42 7.29 -1.55 -6.09
N HIS A 43 7.35 -1.54 -7.42
CA HIS A 43 6.94 -2.70 -8.21
C HIS A 43 7.94 -3.84 -8.01
N LEU A 44 7.44 -5.07 -7.93
CA LEU A 44 8.28 -6.26 -7.86
C LEU A 44 8.47 -6.91 -9.24
N VAL A 45 9.52 -7.72 -9.38
CA VAL A 45 9.79 -8.48 -10.60
C VAL A 45 8.76 -9.60 -10.78
N ASP A 46 8.31 -10.22 -9.70
CA ASP A 46 7.29 -11.27 -9.71
C ASP A 46 5.90 -10.69 -9.47
N ASP A 47 4.93 -11.14 -10.27
CA ASP A 47 3.55 -10.65 -10.21
C ASP A 47 2.72 -11.41 -9.15
N GLU A 48 3.13 -12.62 -8.75
CA GLU A 48 2.45 -13.44 -7.75
C GLU A 48 3.36 -13.75 -6.54
N LEU A 49 2.89 -13.38 -5.35
CA LEU A 49 3.55 -13.76 -4.10
C LEU A 49 2.95 -15.06 -3.59
N GLU A 50 3.82 -16.01 -3.23
CA GLU A 50 3.39 -17.25 -2.57
C GLU A 50 3.52 -17.13 -1.05
N PRO A 51 2.42 -16.90 -0.30
CA PRO A 51 2.50 -16.52 1.11
C PRO A 51 3.13 -17.59 2.00
N MET A 52 3.02 -18.86 1.61
CA MET A 52 3.55 -20.00 2.37
C MET A 52 5.07 -20.12 2.30
N THR A 53 5.68 -19.57 1.24
CA THR A 53 7.13 -19.61 1.02
C THR A 53 7.76 -18.23 1.08
N LEU A 54 6.98 -17.17 1.28
CA LEU A 54 7.50 -15.81 1.34
C LEU A 54 8.34 -15.64 2.61
N SER A 55 9.61 -15.32 2.41
CA SER A 55 10.56 -15.01 3.48
C SER A 55 11.44 -13.85 3.04
N TRP A 56 12.21 -13.26 3.96
CA TRP A 56 13.08 -12.14 3.62
C TRP A 56 14.17 -12.51 2.61
N ASN A 57 14.61 -13.78 2.63
CA ASN A 57 15.57 -14.32 1.68
C ASN A 57 14.96 -14.68 0.32
N GLN A 58 13.64 -14.90 0.27
CA GLN A 58 12.90 -15.28 -0.95
C GLN A 58 12.01 -14.13 -1.44
N ARG A 59 12.22 -12.91 -0.94
CA ARG A 59 11.45 -11.75 -1.38
C ARG A 59 11.81 -11.45 -2.85
N PRO A 60 10.82 -11.22 -3.72
CA PRO A 60 11.10 -10.83 -5.10
C PRO A 60 11.94 -9.55 -5.18
N ALA A 61 12.79 -9.45 -6.19
CA ALA A 61 13.56 -8.24 -6.41
C ALA A 61 12.64 -7.05 -6.75
N ARG A 62 13.04 -5.86 -6.30
CA ARG A 62 12.40 -4.60 -6.71
C ARG A 62 12.71 -4.36 -8.18
N ARG A 63 11.67 -4.12 -8.99
CA ARG A 63 11.79 -3.79 -10.43
C ARG A 63 12.00 -2.28 -10.62
N SER A 64 11.12 -1.46 -10.05
CA SER A 64 11.16 -0.01 -10.18
C SER A 64 10.44 0.68 -9.02
N LEU A 65 10.88 1.89 -8.68
CA LEU A 65 10.18 2.75 -7.72
C LEU A 65 8.86 3.19 -8.37
N PHE A 66 7.74 2.86 -7.75
CA PHE A 66 6.42 3.24 -8.22
C PHE A 66 6.02 4.62 -7.70
N ALA A 67 6.09 4.81 -6.38
CA ALA A 67 5.65 6.05 -5.74
C ALA A 67 6.33 6.27 -4.40
N ARG A 68 6.28 7.52 -3.91
CA ARG A 68 6.50 7.86 -2.51
C ARG A 68 5.15 8.20 -1.90
N LEU A 69 4.75 7.44 -0.89
CA LEU A 69 3.44 7.53 -0.24
C LEU A 69 3.61 8.09 1.16
N ASN A 70 3.00 9.24 1.43
CA ASN A 70 2.90 9.77 2.78
C ASN A 70 1.74 9.08 3.51
N ILE A 71 2.05 8.47 4.65
CA ILE A 71 1.06 7.89 5.55
C ILE A 71 0.97 8.81 6.76
N THR A 72 -0.12 9.56 6.84
CA THR A 72 -0.34 10.58 7.87
C THR A 72 -1.60 10.28 8.66
N VAL A 73 -1.49 10.34 9.99
CA VAL A 73 -2.65 10.20 10.88
C VAL A 73 -3.71 11.27 10.57
N GLY A 74 -4.95 10.84 10.36
CA GLY A 74 -6.07 11.71 10.02
C GLY A 74 -6.17 12.10 8.56
N GLN A 75 -5.30 11.59 7.69
CA GLN A 75 -5.30 11.91 6.26
C GLN A 75 -5.22 10.64 5.41
N ARG A 76 -5.70 10.76 4.17
CA ARG A 76 -5.52 9.71 3.16
C ARG A 76 -4.28 10.02 2.33
N GLY A 77 -3.33 9.10 2.29
CA GLY A 77 -2.27 9.12 1.29
C GLY A 77 -2.78 8.45 0.01
N THR A 78 -2.43 8.99 -1.16
CA THR A 78 -2.82 8.40 -2.45
C THR A 78 -1.63 8.43 -3.39
N THR A 79 -1.34 7.32 -4.06
CA THR A 79 -0.33 7.27 -5.13
C THR A 79 -0.87 7.91 -6.42
N PRO A 80 -0.01 8.26 -7.38
CA PRO A 80 -0.48 8.53 -8.74
C PRO A 80 -1.33 7.37 -9.29
N PHE A 81 -2.20 7.71 -10.24
CA PHE A 81 -2.95 6.72 -10.98
C PHE A 81 -2.03 5.87 -11.87
N PHE A 82 -2.37 4.60 -12.05
CA PHE A 82 -1.65 3.69 -12.92
C PHE A 82 -2.62 2.74 -13.64
N PRO A 83 -2.31 2.32 -14.87
CA PRO A 83 -3.14 1.36 -15.57
C PRO A 83 -3.10 0.01 -14.86
N CYS A 84 -4.26 -0.64 -14.74
CA CYS A 84 -4.39 -1.96 -14.14
C CYS A 84 -5.42 -2.76 -14.94
N ARG A 85 -5.00 -3.83 -15.60
CA ARG A 85 -5.89 -4.61 -16.47
C ARG A 85 -6.78 -5.53 -15.66
N THR A 86 -7.98 -5.80 -16.18
CA THR A 86 -8.87 -6.81 -15.61
C THR A 86 -8.13 -8.12 -15.33
N ALA A 87 -8.39 -8.70 -14.15
CA ALA A 87 -7.80 -9.95 -13.67
C ALA A 87 -6.27 -9.93 -13.47
N GLU A 88 -5.61 -8.78 -13.68
CA GLU A 88 -4.20 -8.59 -13.39
C GLU A 88 -3.95 -8.62 -11.88
N LEU A 89 -2.74 -9.03 -11.52
CA LEU A 89 -2.28 -9.15 -10.16
C LEU A 89 -1.20 -8.11 -9.91
N GLN A 90 -1.53 -7.15 -9.07
CA GLN A 90 -0.66 -6.02 -8.77
C GLN A 90 0.11 -6.30 -7.48
N THR A 91 1.42 -6.41 -7.59
CA THR A 91 2.29 -6.76 -6.47
C THR A 91 3.28 -5.63 -6.17
N PHE A 92 3.30 -5.21 -4.90
CA PHE A 92 4.10 -4.09 -4.42
C PHE A 92 4.87 -4.42 -3.14
N GLU A 93 6.07 -3.86 -3.01
CA GLU A 93 6.81 -3.76 -1.75
C GLU A 93 6.69 -2.35 -1.19
N PHE A 94 6.45 -2.23 0.12
CA PHE A 94 6.50 -0.98 0.86
C PHE A 94 7.78 -0.98 1.67
N ALA A 95 8.58 0.07 1.55
CA ALA A 95 9.86 0.16 2.22
C ALA A 95 10.15 1.58 2.67
N CYS A 96 10.97 1.70 3.70
CA CYS A 96 11.56 2.98 4.05
C CYS A 96 12.55 3.42 2.98
N GLU A 97 12.72 4.74 2.84
CA GLU A 97 13.73 5.32 1.96
C GLU A 97 15.13 4.81 2.35
N LEU A 98 15.97 4.58 1.35
CA LEU A 98 17.35 4.16 1.58
C LEU A 98 18.08 5.20 2.45
N GLY A 99 18.58 4.74 3.59
CA GLY A 99 19.31 5.59 4.55
C GLY A 99 18.44 6.21 5.64
N ALA A 100 17.12 5.99 5.65
CA ALA A 100 16.28 6.30 6.80
C ALA A 100 16.70 5.45 8.00
N SER A 101 16.81 6.07 9.19
CA SER A 101 17.05 5.32 10.42
C SER A 101 15.80 4.54 10.83
N GLU A 102 15.97 3.48 11.62
CA GLU A 102 14.83 2.74 12.19
C GLU A 102 13.94 3.65 13.05
N ASP A 103 14.51 4.64 13.73
CA ASP A 103 13.74 5.62 14.50
C ASP A 103 12.95 6.62 13.64
N ASP A 104 13.26 6.70 12.34
CA ASP A 104 12.62 7.65 11.40
C ASP A 104 11.49 7.05 10.59
N CYS A 105 11.51 5.72 10.38
CA CYS A 105 10.58 5.08 9.47
C CYS A 105 10.16 3.69 9.95
N TRP A 106 8.99 3.64 10.57
CA TRP A 106 8.20 2.44 10.76
C TRP A 106 6.74 2.84 10.98
N ILE A 107 5.85 1.93 10.62
CA ILE A 107 4.41 2.04 10.82
C ILE A 107 3.92 0.62 11.13
N ASP A 108 3.13 0.48 12.17
CA ASP A 108 2.51 -0.78 12.54
C ASP A 108 1.01 -0.59 12.81
N PHE A 109 0.21 -1.41 12.16
CA PHE A 109 -1.22 -1.52 12.38
C PHE A 109 -1.77 -2.82 11.81
N VAL A 110 -2.94 -3.23 12.30
CA VAL A 110 -3.67 -4.39 11.78
C VAL A 110 -4.87 -3.92 10.97
N GLN A 111 -4.93 -4.38 9.72
CA GLN A 111 -6.12 -4.20 8.89
C GLN A 111 -7.16 -5.27 9.22
N ASP A 112 -8.23 -4.85 9.91
CA ASP A 112 -9.36 -5.68 10.29
C ASP A 112 -10.41 -5.73 9.16
N ARG A 113 -10.72 -6.92 8.65
CA ARG A 113 -11.71 -7.11 7.58
C ARG A 113 -13.16 -6.86 8.05
N GLY A 114 -13.46 -7.06 9.33
CA GLY A 114 -14.80 -6.85 9.89
C GLY A 114 -15.10 -5.37 10.15
N SER A 115 -14.06 -4.56 10.39
CA SER A 115 -14.16 -3.11 10.60
C SER A 115 -12.92 -2.41 10.01
N PRO A 116 -12.88 -2.20 8.69
CA PRO A 116 -11.70 -1.67 7.99
C PRO A 116 -11.56 -0.16 8.20
N LEU A 117 -10.99 0.23 9.34
CA LEU A 117 -10.67 1.63 9.65
C LEU A 117 -9.23 2.00 9.29
N LEU A 118 -8.28 1.08 9.51
CA LEU A 118 -6.86 1.22 9.19
C LEU A 118 -6.55 0.32 7.98
N ALA A 119 -6.09 0.90 6.88
CA ALA A 119 -5.88 0.12 5.65
C ALA A 119 -4.82 0.67 4.72
N ILE A 120 -4.15 -0.24 4.02
CA ILE A 120 -3.59 0.01 2.68
C ILE A 120 -4.50 -0.73 1.69
N GLN A 121 -5.04 -0.01 0.71
CA GLN A 121 -6.00 -0.58 -0.24
C GLN A 121 -5.80 -0.04 -1.65
N MET A 122 -6.19 -0.82 -2.64
CA MET A 122 -6.19 -0.42 -4.04
C MET A 122 -7.60 -0.02 -4.46
N PHE A 123 -7.74 1.18 -5.02
CA PHE A 123 -8.97 1.67 -5.63
C PHE A 123 -8.90 1.50 -7.14
N GLN A 124 -10.00 1.01 -7.74
CA GLN A 124 -10.19 0.93 -9.18
C GLN A 124 -11.13 2.07 -9.61
N HIS A 125 -10.77 2.76 -10.68
CA HIS A 125 -11.44 3.94 -11.21
C HIS A 125 -11.77 3.70 -12.69
N ALA A 126 -12.76 4.41 -13.20
CA ALA A 126 -13.05 4.38 -14.62
C ALA A 126 -11.82 4.84 -15.41
N GLY A 127 -11.57 4.20 -16.56
CA GLY A 127 -10.52 4.62 -17.47
C GLY A 127 -10.76 6.07 -17.92
N PHE A 128 -9.68 6.81 -18.16
CA PHE A 128 -9.80 8.10 -18.85
C PHE A 128 -10.33 7.81 -20.26
N ALA A 129 -11.49 8.35 -20.60
CA ALA A 129 -11.98 8.30 -21.98
C ALA A 129 -10.93 8.99 -22.87
N SER A 130 -10.33 8.22 -23.77
CA SER A 130 -9.41 8.70 -24.81
C SER A 130 -10.12 9.58 -25.82
#